data_AF-A0A2Z4L975-F1
#
_entry.id   AF-A0A2Z4L975-F1
#
_cell.length_a   1.000
_cell.length_b   1.000
_cell.length_c   1.000
_cell.angle_alpha   90.00
_cell.angle_beta   90.00
_cell.angle_gamma   90.00
#
_symmetry.space_group_name_H-M   'P 1'
#
loop_
_entity.id
_entity.type
_entity.pdbx_description
1 polymer ?
#
loop_
_entity_poly.entity_id
_entity_poly.type
_entity_poly.pdbx_seq_one_letter_code
_entity_poly.pdbx_strand_id
1 'polypeptide(L)'
;MKTIKVTQEVHDMLSEIGSKKDTYNDIIFKLIKEHNEPYSEEFEDDQADYYNRCIEKIENEDYSDIIEVDFDNIDEELERLESEGII
;
A
#
# COMPACT_ATOMS: atom_id res chain seq x y z
N MET A 1 6.53 -16.23 -7.58
CA MET A 1 5.51 -15.29 -8.07
C MET A 1 4.67 -14.90 -6.86
N LYS A 2 4.76 -13.66 -6.38
CA LYS A 2 3.96 -13.19 -5.24
C LYS A 2 2.58 -12.77 -5.79
N THR A 3 1.52 -13.07 -5.06
CA THR A 3 0.13 -12.80 -5.45
C THR A 3 -0.55 -12.00 -4.35
N ILE A 4 -1.27 -10.95 -4.73
CA ILE A 4 -2.00 -10.09 -3.80
C ILE A 4 -3.49 -10.45 -3.91
N LYS A 5 -4.16 -10.62 -2.78
CA LYS A 5 -5.61 -10.79 -2.74
C LYS A 5 -6.24 -9.41 -2.61
N VAL A 6 -7.23 -9.13 -3.45
CA VAL A 6 -8.01 -7.90 -3.41
C VAL A 6 -9.50 -8.26 -3.46
N THR A 7 -10.36 -7.32 -3.07
CA THR A 7 -11.81 -7.48 -3.25
C THR A 7 -12.17 -7.48 -4.75
N GLN A 8 -13.33 -8.05 -5.09
CA GLN A 8 -13.80 -8.07 -6.48
C GLN A 8 -13.97 -6.65 -7.04
N GLU A 9 -14.45 -5.72 -6.22
CA GLU A 9 -14.61 -4.31 -6.58
C GLU A 9 -13.26 -3.67 -6.96
N VAL A 10 -12.23 -3.85 -6.13
CA VAL A 10 -10.88 -3.36 -6.42
C VAL A 10 -10.31 -4.03 -7.67
N HIS A 11 -10.54 -5.33 -7.85
CA HIS A 11 -10.14 -6.06 -9.06
C HIS A 11 -10.79 -5.46 -10.33
N ASP A 12 -12.08 -5.15 -10.28
CA ASP A 12 -12.82 -4.63 -11.43
C ASP A 12 -12.34 -3.22 -11.78
N MET A 13 -12.12 -2.36 -10.79
CA MET A 13 -11.50 -1.04 -10.99
C MET A 13 -10.10 -1.15 -11.61
N LEU A 14 -9.24 -2.04 -11.09
CA LEU A 14 -7.90 -2.27 -11.64
C LEU A 14 -7.96 -2.78 -13.09
N SER A 15 -8.96 -3.60 -13.41
CA SER A 15 -9.17 -4.14 -14.75
C SER A 15 -9.67 -3.10 -15.76
N GLU A 16 -10.31 -2.03 -15.30
CA GLU A 16 -10.71 -0.89 -16.14
C GLU A 16 -9.54 0.04 -16.46
N ILE A 17 -8.59 0.17 -15.52
CA ILE A 17 -7.39 1.02 -15.65
C ILE A 17 -6.30 0.32 -16.50
N GLY A 18 -6.21 -1.00 -16.39
CA GLY A 18 -5.23 -1.82 -17.10
C GLY A 18 -5.62 -2.17 -18.54
N SER A 19 -4.64 -2.13 -19.44
CA SER A 19 -4.77 -2.79 -20.75
C SER A 19 -4.59 -4.30 -20.61
N LYS A 20 -5.14 -5.08 -21.56
CA LYS A 20 -4.92 -6.55 -21.62
C LYS A 20 -3.45 -6.98 -21.70
N LYS A 21 -2.54 -6.05 -21.97
CA LYS A 21 -1.09 -6.27 -22.04
C LYS A 21 -0.36 -5.87 -20.77
N ASP A 22 -1.01 -5.13 -19.87
CA ASP A 22 -0.42 -4.69 -18.61
C ASP A 22 -0.48 -5.84 -17.60
N THR A 23 0.59 -5.97 -16.83
CA THR A 23 0.60 -6.83 -15.64
C THR A 23 0.00 -6.08 -14.44
N TYR A 24 -0.37 -6.81 -13.39
CA TYR A 24 -0.80 -6.17 -12.13
C TYR A 24 0.23 -5.19 -11.58
N ASN A 25 1.53 -5.49 -11.73
CA ASN A 25 2.59 -4.58 -11.31
C ASN A 25 2.61 -3.30 -12.14
N ASP A 26 2.32 -3.38 -13.45
CA ASP A 26 2.25 -2.19 -14.31
C ASP A 26 1.06 -1.30 -13.93
N ILE A 27 -0.08 -1.91 -13.57
CA ILE A 27 -1.28 -1.19 -13.12
C ILE A 27 -1.02 -0.51 -11.77
N ILE A 28 -0.43 -1.22 -10.80
CA ILE A 28 -0.05 -0.66 -9.50
C ILE A 28 0.95 0.50 -9.70
N PHE A 29 1.94 0.33 -10.56
CA PHE A 29 2.92 1.39 -10.84
C PHE A 29 2.27 2.63 -11.48
N LYS A 30 1.31 2.45 -12.40
CA LYS A 30 0.53 3.56 -12.97
C LYS A 30 -0.27 4.29 -11.90
N LEU A 31 -0.92 3.57 -10.99
CA LEU A 31 -1.67 4.15 -9.88
C LEU A 31 -0.78 4.95 -8.93
N ILE A 32 0.38 4.40 -8.54
CA ILE A 32 1.37 5.11 -7.72
C ILE A 32 1.82 6.38 -8.44
N LYS A 33 2.05 6.32 -9.74
CA LYS A 33 2.48 7.46 -10.55
C LYS A 33 1.38 8.52 -10.70
N GLU A 34 0.15 8.12 -10.97
CA GLU A 34 -1.01 9.01 -11.08
C GLU A 34 -1.38 9.65 -9.74
N HIS A 35 -1.13 8.98 -8.62
CA HIS A 35 -1.26 9.58 -7.30
C HIS A 35 -0.14 10.59 -7.03
N ASN A 36 1.11 10.31 -7.46
CA ASN A 36 2.23 11.22 -7.27
C ASN A 36 2.26 12.44 -8.23
N GLU A 37 1.56 12.42 -9.36
CA GLU A 37 1.60 13.55 -10.32
C GLU A 37 0.82 14.81 -9.88
N PRO A 38 -0.38 14.71 -9.26
CA PRO A 38 -1.08 15.85 -8.70
C PRO A 38 -0.88 16.03 -7.18
N TYR A 39 -0.40 15.00 -6.46
CA TYR A 39 -0.04 15.06 -5.03
C TYR A 39 1.47 15.01 -4.81
N SER A 40 2.25 15.77 -5.61
CA SER A 40 3.65 16.03 -5.29
C SER A 40 3.79 16.99 -4.11
N GLU A 41 3.04 16.77 -3.04
CA GLU A 41 3.56 17.16 -1.73
C GLU A 41 4.81 16.29 -1.60
N GLU A 42 5.99 16.92 -1.65
CA GLU A 42 7.21 16.24 -1.25
C GLU A 42 6.90 15.59 0.09
N PHE A 43 6.98 14.25 0.16
CA PHE A 43 6.80 13.56 1.43
C PHE A 43 7.69 14.28 2.44
N GLU A 44 7.10 14.67 3.56
CA GLU A 44 7.88 15.24 4.66
C GLU A 44 8.96 14.21 5.05
N ASP A 45 10.11 14.69 5.53
CA ASP A 45 11.29 13.84 5.77
C ASP A 45 10.95 12.59 6.63
N ASP A 46 10.03 12.74 7.58
CA ASP A 46 9.55 11.67 8.46
C ASP A 46 8.71 10.61 7.72
N GLN A 47 7.86 11.01 6.79
CA GLN A 47 7.09 10.12 5.93
C GLN A 47 8.01 9.34 4.98
N ALA A 48 8.98 10.02 4.37
CA ALA A 48 9.97 9.38 3.51
C ALA A 48 10.80 8.33 4.28
N ASP A 49 11.25 8.68 5.49
CA ASP A 49 11.98 7.77 6.38
C ASP A 49 11.14 6.59 6.86
N TYR A 50 9.83 6.78 7.08
CA TYR A 50 8.91 5.68 7.36
C TYR A 50 8.81 4.71 6.19
N TYR A 51 8.53 5.20 4.97
CA TYR A 51 8.41 4.35 3.79
C TYR A 51 9.70 3.62 3.45
N ASN A 52 10.86 4.27 3.57
CA ASN A 52 12.16 3.64 3.35
C ASN A 52 12.39 2.45 4.30
N ARG A 53 12.03 2.61 5.59
CA ARG A 53 12.09 1.50 6.57
C ARG A 53 11.15 0.35 6.22
N CYS A 54 9.94 0.65 5.75
CA CYS A 54 9.00 -0.38 5.29
C CYS A 54 9.54 -1.15 4.08
N ILE A 55 10.14 -0.46 3.11
CA ILE A 55 10.75 -1.07 1.92
C ILE A 55 11.90 -2.00 2.33
N GLU A 56 12.82 -1.53 3.19
CA GLU A 56 13.95 -2.33 3.67
C GLU A 56 13.49 -3.63 4.35
N LYS A 57 12.42 -3.58 5.16
CA LYS A 57 11.83 -4.76 5.79
C LYS A 57 11.26 -5.74 4.76
N ILE A 58 10.53 -5.24 3.77
CA ILE A 58 9.97 -6.08 2.69
C ILE A 58 11.07 -6.76 1.87
N GLU A 59 12.16 -6.05 1.55
CA GLU A 59 13.31 -6.60 0.82
C GLU A 59 14.02 -7.70 1.59
N ASN A 60 14.06 -7.58 2.93
CA ASN A 60 14.63 -8.59 3.83
C ASN A 60 13.65 -9.70 4.22
N GLU A 61 12.44 -9.73 3.64
CA GLU A 61 11.35 -10.64 3.99
C GLU A 61 10.97 -10.61 5.48
N ASP A 62 11.20 -9.46 6.13
CA ASP A 62 10.84 -9.22 7.52
C ASP A 62 9.43 -8.63 7.60
N TYR A 63 8.48 -9.49 7.95
CA TYR A 63 7.07 -9.13 8.12
C TYR A 63 6.66 -9.08 9.60
N SER A 64 7.63 -8.96 10.52
CA SER A 64 7.38 -9.00 11.97
C SER A 64 6.43 -7.90 12.46
N ASP A 65 6.39 -6.77 11.76
CA ASP A 65 5.52 -5.63 12.07
C ASP A 65 4.30 -5.53 11.13
N ILE A 66 4.05 -6.55 10.30
CA ILE A 66 2.80 -6.60 9.51
C ILE A 66 1.68 -7.11 10.41
N ILE A 67 0.72 -6.23 10.65
CA ILE A 67 -0.51 -6.55 11.36
C ILE A 67 -1.56 -6.93 10.31
N GLU A 68 -2.15 -8.12 10.46
CA GLU A 68 -3.32 -8.50 9.69
C GLU A 68 -4.51 -7.70 10.22
N VAL A 69 -4.89 -6.66 9.49
CA VAL A 69 -6.03 -5.81 9.85
C VAL A 69 -7.28 -6.39 9.22
N ASP A 70 -8.26 -6.74 10.07
CA ASP A 70 -9.60 -7.09 9.63
C ASP A 70 -10.35 -5.81 9.23
N PHE A 71 -10.78 -5.73 7.97
CA PHE A 71 -11.43 -4.54 7.41
C PHE A 71 -12.77 -4.22 8.06
N ASP A 72 -13.38 -5.19 8.75
CA ASP A 72 -14.65 -4.99 9.44
C ASP A 72 -14.54 -3.98 10.61
N ASN A 73 -13.33 -3.76 11.15
CA ASN A 73 -13.08 -2.83 12.27
C ASN A 73 -11.85 -1.94 12.04
N ILE A 74 -11.56 -1.58 10.78
CA ILE A 74 -10.33 -0.86 10.44
C ILE A 74 -10.16 0.46 11.20
N ASP A 75 -11.25 1.18 11.48
CA ASP A 75 -11.21 2.43 12.23
C ASP A 75 -10.75 2.23 13.69
N GLU A 76 -11.28 1.21 14.38
CA GLU A 76 -10.86 0.88 15.75
C GLU A 76 -9.42 0.37 15.80
N GLU A 77 -9.00 -0.38 14.77
CA GLU A 77 -7.64 -0.91 14.70
C GLU A 77 -6.63 0.19 14.40
N LEU A 78 -6.95 1.17 13.54
CA LEU A 78 -6.11 2.34 13.30
C LEU A 78 -5.95 3.19 14.57
N GLU A 79 -7.04 3.45 15.30
CA GLU A 79 -6.97 4.16 16.59
C GLU A 79 -6.08 3.42 17.62
N ARG A 80 -6.17 2.08 17.65
CA ARG A 80 -5.32 1.26 18.53
C ARG A 80 -3.85 1.40 18.16
N LEU A 81 -3.51 1.29 16.88
CA LEU A 81 -2.13 1.36 16.40
C LEU A 81 -1.49 2.74 16.59
N GLU A 82 -2.24 3.82 16.39
CA GLU A 82 -1.80 5.18 16.74
C GLU A 82 -1.55 5.31 18.25
N SER A 83 -2.43 4.76 19.09
CA SER A 83 -2.28 4.82 20.54
C SER A 83 -1.06 4.04 21.06
N GLU A 84 -0.65 3.00 20.33
CA GLU A 84 0.53 2.18 20.62
C GLU A 84 1.82 2.75 19.99
N GLY A 85 1.71 3.81 19.19
CA GLY A 85 2.84 4.45 18.49
C GLY A 85 3.45 3.57 17.41
N ILE A 86 2.66 2.67 16.82
CA ILE A 86 3.08 1.78 15.74
C ILE A 86 2.96 2.49 14.39
N ILE A 87 1.91 3.31 14.22
CA ILE A 87 1.70 4.21 13.08
C ILE A 87 1.53 5.65 13.56
#